data_AF-A0A968IMJ7-F1
#
_entry.id   AF-A0A968IMJ7-F1
#
_cell.length_a   1.000
_cell.length_b   1.000
_cell.length_c   1.000
_cell.angle_alpha   90.00
_cell.angle_beta   90.00
_cell.angle_gamma   90.00
#
_symmetry.space_group_name_H-M   'P 1'
#
loop_
_entity.id
_entity.type
_entity.pdbx_description
1 polymer ?
#
loop_
_entity_poly.entity_id
_entity_poly.type
_entity_poly.pdbx_seq_one_letter_code
_entity_poly.pdbx_strand_id
1 'polypeptide(L)'
;MSSFSLKTAKTTILIIITMIAVFSKSAISNSQLETQPLFWTASAMEAIELHQPHPVLTDDDFQRLTKIELKAAKGEYEAFQIVIQAPPGNLNNTNVTVSDLKGPNGSVIGNSNITLYREHYIKLDRPSYLGWAANPTRGQGWYADALIPFVDPDTGKDIQHAKLDAVPFNLAGGTNQPIWVDIFVPQSTAPGKYQGKFTIKSDRGVSEGQIDLTVWNFTLPVQPSMDSFFDIWENRGIEAQTLLLKHRLMSSQRIEYQDQQEVFKRLGVKSVRLPFWSGANYQTCMMDSAPSVTELKQAAAKYPSNLLRYVFSVDEIDRCKNLEQPLKQWGNNIHQAGLKHLAVMKPKPTLYGDIDIWVVNPLMYEEAQAEIKEVKSEGDEIWFYTGYSTNYSPLWHLDSPPINFRIPQGWIAQSLDFKGVLIARADTWTENPWQEVPIYVQGDIDYPGIEMFFYPGDKVGLNQVVPSIRLKRLREGMEDYEYTEILKKLGYQDWAMKIVREVGANWKDWTKDTNILDCARQKLGEKIHQLSSS
;
A
#
# COMPACT_ATOMS: atom_id res chain seq x y z
N MET A 1 -33.04 88.77 -5.33
CA MET A 1 -33.86 89.51 -6.30
C MET A 1 -33.93 88.71 -7.58
N SER A 2 -35.15 88.55 -8.13
CA SER A 2 -35.49 88.33 -9.56
C SER A 2 -34.69 87.30 -10.37
N SER A 3 -35.21 86.12 -10.70
CA SER A 3 -36.26 85.81 -11.70
C SER A 3 -35.80 85.79 -13.16
N PHE A 4 -36.38 84.82 -13.89
CA PHE A 4 -36.39 84.56 -15.34
C PHE A 4 -35.13 83.92 -15.96
N SER A 5 -35.17 82.97 -16.91
CA SER A 5 -36.16 82.08 -17.58
C SER A 5 -35.59 81.80 -18.99
N LEU A 6 -36.16 80.81 -19.68
CA LEU A 6 -36.00 80.42 -21.09
C LEU A 6 -34.75 79.62 -21.46
N LYS A 7 -34.80 78.59 -22.31
CA LYS A 7 -35.86 77.72 -22.88
C LYS A 7 -35.08 76.72 -23.77
N THR A 8 -35.49 75.44 -23.78
CA THR A 8 -35.50 74.48 -24.93
C THR A 8 -34.21 74.24 -25.74
N ALA A 9 -33.89 73.07 -26.30
CA ALA A 9 -34.37 71.69 -26.29
C ALA A 9 -33.45 70.88 -27.25
N LYS A 10 -33.54 69.54 -27.15
CA LYS A 10 -33.16 68.48 -28.11
C LYS A 10 -31.73 67.92 -27.98
N THR A 11 -31.54 66.75 -27.34
CA THR A 11 -31.81 65.35 -27.75
C THR A 11 -30.53 64.70 -28.29
N THR A 12 -29.93 63.81 -27.51
CA THR A 12 -29.34 62.56 -28.01
C THR A 12 -29.45 61.52 -26.89
N ILE A 13 -30.30 60.52 -27.13
CA ILE A 13 -30.51 59.34 -26.27
C ILE A 13 -29.44 58.32 -26.66
N LEU A 14 -28.66 57.85 -25.70
CA LEU A 14 -27.88 56.61 -25.82
C LEU A 14 -28.45 55.61 -24.80
N ILE A 15 -29.09 54.57 -25.30
CA ILE A 15 -29.64 53.46 -24.52
C ILE A 15 -28.50 52.52 -24.17
N ILE A 16 -28.21 52.36 -22.87
CA ILE A 16 -27.45 51.23 -22.34
C ILE A 16 -28.44 50.35 -21.57
N ILE A 17 -28.81 49.22 -22.17
CA ILE A 17 -29.55 48.15 -21.50
C ILE A 17 -28.52 47.29 -20.77
N THR A 18 -28.48 47.41 -19.45
CA THR A 18 -27.73 46.49 -18.59
C THR A 18 -28.60 45.24 -18.40
N MET A 19 -28.29 44.15 -19.11
CA MET A 19 -28.79 42.82 -18.77
C MET A 19 -28.14 42.38 -17.45
N ILE A 20 -28.87 42.46 -16.35
CA ILE A 20 -28.53 41.73 -15.12
C ILE A 20 -29.04 40.30 -15.32
N ALA A 21 -28.15 39.41 -15.74
CA ALA A 21 -28.40 37.98 -15.63
C ALA A 21 -28.37 37.61 -14.14
N VAL A 22 -29.53 37.34 -13.56
CA VAL A 22 -29.65 36.76 -12.22
C VAL A 22 -29.20 35.30 -12.33
N PHE A 23 -27.93 35.04 -12.05
CA PHE A 23 -27.50 33.69 -11.70
C PHE A 23 -28.02 33.41 -10.30
N SER A 24 -29.09 32.63 -10.18
CA SER A 24 -29.50 32.03 -8.92
C SER A 24 -28.43 31.03 -8.50
N LYS A 25 -27.45 31.48 -7.71
CA LYS A 25 -26.61 30.58 -6.93
C LYS A 25 -27.52 29.90 -5.91
N SER A 26 -27.88 28.65 -6.15
CA SER A 26 -28.51 27.81 -5.13
C SER A 26 -27.43 27.45 -4.12
N ALA A 27 -27.17 28.35 -3.17
CA ALA A 27 -26.54 27.95 -1.92
C ALA A 27 -27.46 26.90 -1.28
N ILE A 28 -26.93 25.70 -1.05
CA ILE A 28 -27.60 24.71 -0.19
C ILE A 28 -27.86 25.44 1.13
N SER A 29 -29.12 25.58 1.53
CA SER A 29 -29.44 26.25 2.79
C SER A 29 -28.79 25.46 3.92
N ASN A 30 -28.17 26.14 4.90
CA ASN A 30 -27.56 25.53 6.08
C ASN A 30 -28.48 24.51 6.80
N SER A 31 -29.81 24.58 6.58
CA SER A 31 -30.78 23.62 7.11
C SER A 31 -30.74 22.21 6.49
N GLN A 32 -30.22 22.01 5.27
CA GLN A 32 -30.09 20.66 4.67
C GLN A 32 -28.87 19.91 5.18
N LEU A 33 -27.77 20.62 5.46
CA LEU A 33 -26.50 20.08 6.00
C LEU A 33 -26.64 19.47 7.41
N GLU A 34 -27.71 19.80 8.14
CA GLU A 34 -27.97 19.25 9.48
C GLU A 34 -28.81 17.97 9.47
N THR A 35 -29.28 17.48 8.32
CA THR A 35 -30.26 16.38 8.28
C THR A 35 -29.74 15.07 7.69
N GLN A 36 -28.54 15.02 7.12
CA GLN A 36 -28.01 13.81 6.48
C GLN A 36 -26.55 13.56 6.90
N PRO A 37 -26.01 12.33 6.71
CA PRO A 37 -24.58 12.09 6.89
C PRO A 37 -23.73 13.04 6.04
N LEU A 38 -22.77 13.73 6.66
CA LEU A 38 -21.75 14.49 5.93
C LEU A 38 -20.68 13.51 5.46
N PHE A 39 -20.11 13.75 4.28
CA PHE A 39 -19.05 12.90 3.76
C PHE A 39 -18.15 13.63 2.76
N TRP A 40 -16.95 13.08 2.58
CA TRP A 40 -16.08 13.38 1.46
C TRP A 40 -15.30 12.14 1.02
N THR A 41 -14.73 12.20 -0.17
CA THR A 41 -13.78 11.20 -0.68
C THR A 41 -12.36 11.69 -0.44
N ALA A 42 -11.48 10.75 -0.07
CA ALA A 42 -10.07 11.00 0.18
C ALA A 42 -9.20 9.95 -0.54
N SER A 43 -7.96 10.32 -0.82
CA SER A 43 -6.97 9.40 -1.41
C SER A 43 -6.64 8.27 -0.43
N ALA A 44 -6.29 7.09 -0.94
CA ALA A 44 -5.69 6.00 -0.16
C ALA A 44 -4.39 6.42 0.58
N MET A 45 -3.74 7.48 0.11
CA MET A 45 -2.53 8.06 0.69
C MET A 45 -2.80 9.13 1.76
N GLU A 46 -4.05 9.50 2.01
CA GLU A 46 -4.42 10.38 3.12
C GLU A 46 -4.57 9.57 4.41
N ALA A 47 -4.18 10.15 5.55
CA ALA A 47 -4.43 9.55 6.85
C ALA A 47 -5.44 10.37 7.63
N ILE A 48 -6.67 9.85 7.68
CA ILE A 48 -7.81 10.58 8.24
C ILE A 48 -7.77 10.55 9.76
N GLU A 49 -7.67 11.73 10.37
CA GLU A 49 -7.68 11.84 11.83
C GLU A 49 -9.10 11.72 12.37
N LEU A 50 -9.23 11.11 13.56
CA LEU A 50 -10.53 10.88 14.20
C LEU A 50 -11.35 12.17 14.38
N HIS A 51 -10.69 13.30 14.65
CA HIS A 51 -11.32 14.60 14.91
C HIS A 51 -10.97 15.67 13.86
N GLN A 52 -10.46 15.28 12.70
CA GLN A 52 -10.19 16.22 11.60
C GLN A 52 -11.52 16.90 11.18
N PRO A 53 -11.57 18.24 11.09
CA PRO A 53 -12.76 18.94 10.66
C PRO A 53 -13.11 18.59 9.21
N HIS A 54 -14.40 18.58 8.87
CA HIS A 54 -14.84 18.46 7.49
C HIS A 54 -14.20 19.56 6.63
N PRO A 55 -13.72 19.25 5.41
CA PRO A 55 -13.19 20.27 4.51
C PRO A 55 -14.21 21.40 4.27
N VAL A 56 -13.76 22.65 4.20
CA VAL A 56 -14.64 23.79 3.89
C VAL A 56 -15.18 23.62 2.47
N LEU A 57 -16.51 23.61 2.33
CA LEU A 57 -17.19 23.40 1.06
C LEU A 57 -17.36 24.74 0.31
N THR A 58 -16.51 25.01 -0.67
CA THR A 58 -16.91 25.83 -1.82
C THR A 58 -17.75 24.99 -2.80
N ASP A 59 -18.45 25.61 -3.76
CA ASP A 59 -19.19 24.85 -4.80
C ASP A 59 -18.25 23.92 -5.60
N ASP A 60 -17.02 24.37 -5.87
CA ASP A 60 -15.98 23.58 -6.54
C ASP A 60 -15.46 22.44 -5.64
N ASP A 61 -15.35 22.68 -4.33
CA ASP A 61 -14.99 21.63 -3.36
C ASP A 61 -16.09 20.58 -3.24
N PHE A 62 -17.37 20.95 -3.35
CA PHE A 62 -18.45 19.97 -3.26
C PHE A 62 -18.35 18.91 -4.37
N GLN A 63 -18.09 19.32 -5.61
CA GLN A 63 -17.87 18.38 -6.72
C GLN A 63 -16.63 17.52 -6.47
N ARG A 64 -15.50 18.12 -6.07
CA ARG A 64 -14.25 17.40 -5.80
C ARG A 64 -14.36 16.41 -4.63
N LEU A 65 -15.15 16.72 -3.62
CA LEU A 65 -15.26 15.91 -2.40
C LEU A 65 -16.32 14.82 -2.51
N THR A 66 -17.35 15.00 -3.34
CA THR A 66 -18.42 14.01 -3.53
C THR A 66 -18.19 13.06 -4.72
N LYS A 67 -17.14 13.32 -5.51
CA LYS A 67 -16.74 12.50 -6.66
C LYS A 67 -15.26 12.11 -6.54
N ILE A 68 -14.97 10.82 -6.68
CA ILE A 68 -13.59 10.32 -6.81
C ILE A 68 -13.28 9.99 -8.27
N GLU A 69 -12.10 10.41 -8.74
CA GLU A 69 -11.57 10.07 -10.06
C GLU A 69 -10.32 9.19 -9.91
N LEU A 70 -10.39 7.99 -10.47
CA LEU A 70 -9.41 6.93 -10.32
C LEU A 70 -8.90 6.46 -11.68
N LYS A 71 -7.67 5.95 -11.71
CA LYS A 71 -7.08 5.33 -12.91
C LYS A 71 -6.31 4.08 -12.51
N ALA A 72 -6.53 2.99 -13.24
CA ALA A 72 -5.91 1.70 -12.94
C ALA A 72 -5.68 0.87 -14.21
N ALA A 73 -4.67 0.02 -14.18
CA ALA A 73 -4.42 -1.03 -15.14
C ALA A 73 -5.33 -2.24 -14.88
N LYS A 74 -5.39 -3.15 -15.85
CA LYS A 74 -6.06 -4.44 -15.67
C LYS A 74 -5.20 -5.33 -14.77
N GLY A 75 -5.81 -6.03 -13.81
CA GLY A 75 -5.12 -6.82 -12.78
C GLY A 75 -4.56 -6.02 -11.61
N GLU A 76 -4.93 -4.75 -11.48
CA GLU A 76 -4.51 -3.85 -10.40
C GLU A 76 -5.63 -3.63 -9.39
N TYR A 77 -5.25 -3.29 -8.16
CA TYR A 77 -6.15 -2.72 -7.16
C TYR A 77 -5.98 -1.21 -7.09
N GLU A 78 -7.08 -0.47 -7.15
CA GLU A 78 -7.10 0.98 -6.92
C GLU A 78 -8.00 1.29 -5.73
N ALA A 79 -7.45 2.02 -4.76
CA ALA A 79 -8.12 2.29 -3.50
C ALA A 79 -8.40 3.77 -3.27
N PHE A 80 -9.43 4.04 -2.49
CA PHE A 80 -9.76 5.37 -1.97
C PHE A 80 -10.53 5.22 -0.65
N GLN A 81 -10.81 6.34 0.01
CA GLN A 81 -11.56 6.39 1.26
C GLN A 81 -12.85 7.18 1.08
N ILE A 82 -13.95 6.68 1.65
CA ILE A 82 -15.17 7.45 1.91
C ILE A 82 -15.14 7.84 3.39
N VAL A 83 -14.97 9.12 3.68
CA VAL A 83 -14.96 9.59 5.07
C VAL A 83 -16.35 10.07 5.44
N ILE A 84 -16.93 9.45 6.46
CA ILE A 84 -18.25 9.82 6.97
C ILE A 84 -18.04 10.62 8.25
N GLN A 85 -18.71 11.76 8.35
CA GLN A 85 -18.75 12.56 9.56
C GLN A 85 -20.20 12.79 9.97
N ALA A 86 -20.47 12.67 11.28
CA ALA A 86 -21.75 13.06 11.83
C ALA A 86 -21.85 14.60 11.85
N PRO A 87 -22.90 15.23 11.28
CA PRO A 87 -23.23 16.63 11.59
C PRO A 87 -23.51 16.76 13.10
N PRO A 88 -23.67 17.96 13.68
CA PRO A 88 -24.01 18.10 15.10
C PRO A 88 -25.08 17.09 15.56
N GLY A 89 -24.73 16.27 16.56
CA GLY A 89 -25.48 15.07 16.97
C GLY A 89 -24.80 13.76 16.53
N ASN A 90 -25.48 12.63 16.69
CA ASN A 90 -24.96 11.31 16.31
C ASN A 90 -25.59 10.83 14.99
N LEU A 91 -24.95 9.88 14.31
CA LEU A 91 -25.57 9.02 13.30
C LEU A 91 -25.76 7.63 13.89
N ASN A 92 -26.93 7.04 13.72
CA ASN A 92 -27.19 5.65 14.13
C ASN A 92 -27.54 4.79 12.93
N ASN A 93 -27.28 3.48 13.06
CA ASN A 93 -27.59 2.49 12.02
C ASN A 93 -26.99 2.86 10.65
N THR A 94 -25.74 3.35 10.66
CA THR A 94 -25.05 3.83 9.47
C THR A 94 -24.56 2.65 8.63
N ASN A 95 -24.89 2.65 7.34
CA ASN A 95 -24.50 1.60 6.39
C ASN A 95 -24.01 2.23 5.08
N VAL A 96 -23.12 1.53 4.37
CA VAL A 96 -22.51 1.98 3.12
C VAL A 96 -22.60 0.87 2.08
N THR A 97 -22.97 1.24 0.86
CA THR A 97 -23.05 0.31 -0.28
C THR A 97 -22.43 0.93 -1.52
N VAL A 98 -21.94 0.10 -2.43
CA VAL A 98 -21.40 0.54 -3.74
C VAL A 98 -22.12 -0.20 -4.86
N SER A 99 -22.43 0.52 -5.93
CA SER A 99 -23.03 -0.06 -7.14
C SER A 99 -22.01 -0.80 -7.99
N ASP A 100 -22.47 -1.58 -8.96
CA ASP A 100 -21.62 -1.95 -10.09
C ASP A 100 -21.06 -0.69 -10.78
N LEU A 101 -19.87 -0.80 -11.39
CA LEU A 101 -19.34 0.24 -12.26
C LEU A 101 -19.67 -0.11 -13.71
N LYS A 102 -20.44 0.76 -14.37
CA LYS A 102 -20.85 0.59 -15.77
C LYS A 102 -19.86 1.24 -16.70
N GLY A 103 -19.39 0.50 -17.69
CA GLY A 103 -18.37 0.92 -18.64
C GLY A 103 -18.84 0.91 -20.10
N PRO A 104 -17.90 1.04 -21.05
CA PRO A 104 -18.22 1.13 -22.47
C PRO A 104 -18.86 -0.15 -23.01
N ASN A 105 -19.72 0.00 -24.01
CA ASN A 105 -20.37 -1.12 -24.72
C ASN A 105 -21.09 -2.12 -23.80
N GLY A 106 -21.63 -1.65 -22.67
CA GLY A 106 -22.33 -2.49 -21.69
C GLY A 106 -21.40 -3.32 -20.80
N SER A 107 -20.09 -3.07 -20.81
CA SER A 107 -19.14 -3.70 -19.91
C SER A 107 -19.45 -3.32 -18.45
N VAL A 108 -19.20 -4.23 -17.51
CA VAL A 108 -19.47 -4.02 -16.09
C VAL A 108 -18.28 -4.52 -15.27
N ILE A 109 -17.82 -3.71 -14.33
CA ILE A 109 -17.05 -4.19 -13.18
C ILE A 109 -18.08 -4.38 -12.06
N GLY A 110 -18.41 -5.65 -11.78
CA GLY A 110 -19.40 -5.98 -10.76
C GLY A 110 -18.92 -5.56 -9.38
N ASN A 111 -19.85 -5.18 -8.51
CA ASN A 111 -19.56 -4.78 -7.13
C ASN A 111 -18.85 -5.86 -6.30
N SER A 112 -18.91 -7.12 -6.73
CA SER A 112 -18.12 -8.23 -6.16
C SER A 112 -16.61 -8.05 -6.32
N ASN A 113 -16.15 -7.14 -7.19
CA ASN A 113 -14.74 -6.75 -7.31
C ASN A 113 -14.40 -5.50 -6.47
N ILE A 114 -15.35 -4.98 -5.69
CA ILE A 114 -15.18 -3.80 -4.84
C ILE A 114 -15.32 -4.26 -3.40
N THR A 115 -14.21 -4.21 -2.65
CA THR A 115 -14.22 -4.60 -1.24
C THR A 115 -14.30 -3.37 -0.36
N LEU A 116 -15.24 -3.37 0.58
CA LEU A 116 -15.42 -2.31 1.58
C LEU A 116 -14.87 -2.78 2.92
N TYR A 117 -14.16 -1.88 3.59
CA TYR A 117 -13.71 -2.08 4.96
C TYR A 117 -14.03 -0.86 5.82
N ARG A 118 -14.52 -1.07 7.03
CA ARG A 118 -14.54 -0.01 8.04
C ARG A 118 -13.15 0.10 8.63
N GLU A 119 -12.58 1.31 8.58
CA GLU A 119 -11.27 1.55 9.18
C GLU A 119 -11.39 1.64 10.71
N HIS A 120 -10.59 0.88 11.42
CA HIS A 120 -10.60 0.85 12.88
C HIS A 120 -9.45 1.69 13.44
N TYR A 121 -9.80 2.62 14.33
CA TYR A 121 -8.87 3.51 15.00
C TYR A 121 -8.19 2.84 16.20
N ILE A 122 -6.86 2.98 16.27
CA ILE A 122 -6.01 2.54 17.37
C ILE A 122 -5.35 3.77 17.98
N LYS A 123 -5.36 3.86 19.31
CA LYS A 123 -4.71 4.96 20.02
C LYS A 123 -3.23 4.64 20.21
N LEU A 124 -2.37 5.52 19.73
CA LEU A 124 -0.94 5.44 19.95
C LEU A 124 -0.52 6.46 21.00
N ASP A 125 -0.21 5.99 22.20
CA ASP A 125 0.24 6.84 23.32
C ASP A 125 1.77 6.94 23.45
N ARG A 126 2.51 6.01 22.82
CA ARG A 126 3.98 5.98 22.78
C ARG A 126 4.46 6.06 21.33
N PRO A 127 4.67 7.28 20.79
CA PRO A 127 5.04 7.46 19.40
C PRO A 127 6.50 7.14 19.13
N SER A 128 6.87 7.08 17.85
CA SER A 128 8.26 7.02 17.42
C SER A 128 9.07 8.25 17.87
N TYR A 129 10.40 8.15 17.75
CA TYR A 129 11.28 9.29 17.99
C TYR A 129 10.95 10.50 17.11
N LEU A 130 10.61 11.63 17.75
CA LEU A 130 10.15 12.84 17.07
C LEU A 130 11.28 13.70 16.46
N GLY A 131 12.55 13.39 16.76
CA GLY A 131 13.69 14.19 16.31
C GLY A 131 14.17 13.89 14.89
N TRP A 132 13.49 13.03 14.13
CA TRP A 132 13.84 12.73 12.74
C TRP A 132 13.38 13.84 11.78
N ALA A 133 14.07 14.98 11.81
CA ALA A 133 13.72 16.17 11.02
C ALA A 133 13.57 15.94 9.50
N ALA A 134 14.33 15.01 8.89
CA ALA A 134 14.25 14.73 7.46
C ALA A 134 13.15 13.70 7.11
N ASN A 135 12.60 13.01 8.10
CA ASN A 135 11.45 12.11 7.93
C ASN A 135 10.59 12.09 9.21
N PRO A 136 9.84 13.17 9.50
CA PRO A 136 9.12 13.32 10.76
C PRO A 136 7.98 12.31 10.86
N THR A 137 7.73 11.81 12.07
CA THR A 137 6.56 10.99 12.36
C THR A 137 5.36 11.85 12.71
N ARG A 138 4.17 11.26 12.67
CA ARG A 138 2.90 11.93 13.00
C ARG A 138 2.65 12.05 14.51
N GLY A 139 3.48 11.40 15.34
CA GLY A 139 3.46 11.53 16.79
C GLY A 139 2.30 10.82 17.49
N GLN A 140 1.95 11.29 18.68
CA GLN A 140 0.86 10.70 19.48
C GLN A 140 -0.50 10.99 18.84
N GLY A 141 -1.41 10.02 18.81
CA GLY A 141 -2.74 10.24 18.24
C GLY A 141 -3.55 8.97 17.97
N TRP A 142 -4.65 9.15 17.24
CA TRP A 142 -5.50 8.05 16.77
C TRP A 142 -5.18 7.72 15.32
N TYR A 143 -4.91 6.44 15.05
CA TYR A 143 -4.50 5.93 13.75
C TYR A 143 -5.50 4.90 13.26
N ALA A 144 -6.18 5.20 12.16
CA ALA A 144 -6.87 4.18 11.40
C ALA A 144 -5.83 3.23 10.79
N ASP A 145 -5.97 1.92 11.02
CA ASP A 145 -5.06 0.95 10.42
C ASP A 145 -5.70 -0.42 10.16
N ALA A 146 -6.40 -1.02 11.14
CA ALA A 146 -7.04 -2.31 10.92
C ALA A 146 -8.28 -2.16 10.02
N LEU A 147 -8.44 -3.04 9.03
CA LEU A 147 -9.54 -3.00 8.08
C LEU A 147 -10.58 -4.08 8.39
N ILE A 148 -11.72 -3.66 8.95
CA ILE A 148 -12.84 -4.56 9.28
C ILE A 148 -13.67 -4.79 8.02
N PRO A 149 -13.73 -6.00 7.45
CA PRO A 149 -14.45 -6.25 6.20
C PRO A 149 -15.96 -6.16 6.36
N PHE A 150 -16.66 -5.71 5.33
CA PHE A 150 -18.13 -5.65 5.30
C PHE A 150 -18.80 -7.02 5.14
N VAL A 151 -18.10 -7.96 4.52
CA VAL A 151 -18.58 -9.32 4.24
C VAL A 151 -17.45 -10.31 4.47
N ASP A 152 -17.81 -11.54 4.74
CA ASP A 152 -16.85 -12.64 4.81
C ASP A 152 -16.16 -12.78 3.44
N PRO A 153 -14.82 -12.71 3.37
CA PRO A 153 -14.10 -12.63 2.10
C PRO A 153 -14.10 -13.93 1.28
N ASP A 154 -14.48 -15.06 1.89
CA ASP A 154 -14.55 -16.35 1.21
C ASP A 154 -15.97 -16.66 0.72
N THR A 155 -16.99 -16.20 1.43
CA THR A 155 -18.40 -16.50 1.13
C THR A 155 -19.16 -15.33 0.51
N GLY A 156 -18.68 -14.09 0.66
CA GLY A 156 -19.37 -12.86 0.24
C GLY A 156 -20.65 -12.56 1.02
N LYS A 157 -20.87 -13.23 2.16
CA LYS A 157 -22.05 -13.06 3.01
C LYS A 157 -21.75 -12.14 4.19
N ASP A 158 -22.82 -11.64 4.79
CA ASP A 158 -22.76 -10.88 6.03
C ASP A 158 -22.05 -11.66 7.15
N ILE A 159 -21.17 -10.98 7.90
CA ILE A 159 -20.33 -11.62 8.92
C ILE A 159 -21.13 -11.78 10.21
N GLN A 160 -21.25 -13.01 10.67
CA GLN A 160 -22.03 -13.32 11.87
C GLN A 160 -21.16 -13.25 13.13
N HIS A 161 -21.76 -12.86 14.25
CA HIS A 161 -21.12 -12.86 15.59
C HIS A 161 -19.89 -11.96 15.74
N ALA A 162 -19.74 -10.93 14.89
CA ALA A 162 -18.69 -9.93 15.01
C ALA A 162 -18.87 -9.07 16.27
N LYS A 163 -17.80 -8.92 17.08
CA LYS A 163 -17.72 -7.92 18.16
C LYS A 163 -17.38 -6.54 17.61
N LEU A 164 -16.56 -6.52 16.56
CA LEU A 164 -16.20 -5.36 15.76
C LEU A 164 -16.80 -5.57 14.38
N ASP A 165 -18.02 -5.08 14.18
CA ASP A 165 -18.75 -5.20 12.93
C ASP A 165 -18.51 -3.98 12.03
N ALA A 166 -18.41 -4.15 10.71
CA ALA A 166 -18.20 -3.03 9.80
C ALA A 166 -19.47 -2.20 9.63
N VAL A 167 -20.63 -2.85 9.50
CA VAL A 167 -21.94 -2.20 9.32
C VAL A 167 -23.08 -3.07 9.89
N PRO A 168 -24.16 -2.47 10.40
CA PRO A 168 -24.31 -1.03 10.62
C PRO A 168 -23.47 -0.55 11.81
N PHE A 169 -23.09 0.73 11.81
CA PHE A 169 -22.37 1.34 12.93
C PHE A 169 -23.01 2.65 13.38
N ASN A 170 -22.71 3.04 14.62
CA ASN A 170 -23.09 4.35 15.16
C ASN A 170 -21.87 5.27 15.17
N LEU A 171 -22.07 6.54 14.83
CA LEU A 171 -21.01 7.55 14.77
C LEU A 171 -21.35 8.71 15.70
N ALA A 172 -20.43 9.03 16.60
CA ALA A 172 -20.59 10.16 17.50
C ALA A 172 -20.36 11.49 16.77
N GLY A 173 -21.06 12.54 17.19
CA GLY A 173 -20.83 13.90 16.69
C GLY A 173 -19.38 14.33 16.81
N GLY A 174 -18.84 14.94 15.74
CA GLY A 174 -17.45 15.42 15.71
C GLY A 174 -16.39 14.33 15.60
N THR A 175 -16.78 13.11 15.18
CA THR A 175 -15.84 12.03 14.85
C THR A 175 -15.98 11.61 13.38
N ASN A 176 -14.86 11.21 12.80
CA ASN A 176 -14.79 10.65 11.45
C ASN A 176 -14.84 9.13 11.51
N GLN A 177 -15.53 8.51 10.54
CA GLN A 177 -15.43 7.09 10.25
C GLN A 177 -15.08 6.92 8.76
N PRO A 178 -13.80 6.66 8.45
CA PRO A 178 -13.39 6.30 7.12
C PRO A 178 -13.84 4.88 6.77
N ILE A 179 -14.23 4.71 5.51
CA ILE A 179 -14.47 3.43 4.86
C ILE A 179 -13.45 3.30 3.73
N TRP A 180 -12.56 2.32 3.85
CA TRP A 180 -11.61 1.98 2.81
C TRP A 180 -12.34 1.22 1.69
N VAL A 181 -12.18 1.67 0.45
CA VAL A 181 -12.74 1.05 -0.74
C VAL A 181 -11.60 0.53 -1.61
N ASP A 182 -11.59 -0.77 -1.89
CA ASP A 182 -10.56 -1.44 -2.67
C ASP A 182 -11.19 -2.00 -3.96
N ILE A 183 -10.92 -1.36 -5.11
CA ILE A 183 -11.47 -1.76 -6.42
C ILE A 183 -10.44 -2.63 -7.14
N PHE A 184 -10.73 -3.92 -7.28
CA PHE A 184 -9.98 -4.79 -8.18
C PHE A 184 -10.46 -4.61 -9.61
N VAL A 185 -9.55 -4.40 -10.56
CA VAL A 185 -9.85 -4.40 -11.99
C VAL A 185 -9.47 -5.76 -12.58
N PRO A 186 -10.41 -6.65 -12.94
CA PRO A 186 -10.07 -7.95 -13.53
C PRO A 186 -9.21 -7.81 -14.81
N GLN A 187 -8.32 -8.77 -15.06
CA GLN A 187 -7.43 -8.75 -16.25
C GLN A 187 -8.18 -8.73 -17.59
N SER A 188 -9.40 -9.28 -17.61
CA SER A 188 -10.28 -9.32 -18.79
C SER A 188 -11.10 -8.04 -19.00
N THR A 189 -10.98 -7.04 -18.12
CA THR A 189 -11.78 -5.81 -18.18
C THR A 189 -11.47 -5.03 -19.46
N ALA A 190 -12.51 -4.57 -20.16
CA ALA A 190 -12.34 -3.70 -21.31
C ALA A 190 -11.74 -2.36 -20.87
N PRO A 191 -10.78 -1.77 -21.61
CA PRO A 191 -10.29 -0.44 -21.29
C PRO A 191 -11.38 0.62 -21.51
N GLY A 192 -11.36 1.70 -20.73
CA GLY A 192 -12.31 2.81 -20.87
C GLY A 192 -12.77 3.37 -19.53
N LYS A 193 -13.79 4.24 -19.59
CA LYS A 193 -14.36 4.89 -18.41
C LYS A 193 -15.50 4.04 -17.84
N TYR A 194 -15.46 3.84 -16.53
CA TYR A 194 -16.45 3.12 -15.73
C TYR A 194 -17.01 4.08 -14.68
N GLN A 195 -18.34 4.08 -14.51
CA GLN A 195 -19.03 4.95 -13.57
C GLN A 195 -19.93 4.15 -12.63
N GLY A 196 -19.89 4.51 -11.36
CA GLY A 196 -20.77 3.97 -10.33
C GLY A 196 -21.00 4.99 -9.23
N LYS A 197 -21.62 4.54 -8.14
CA LYS A 197 -21.88 5.36 -6.97
C LYS A 197 -21.70 4.59 -5.68
N PHE A 198 -21.43 5.32 -4.61
CA PHE A 198 -21.59 4.82 -3.25
C PHE A 198 -22.77 5.53 -2.56
N THR A 199 -23.44 4.82 -1.67
CA THR A 199 -24.60 5.30 -0.92
C THR A 199 -24.36 5.08 0.56
N ILE A 200 -24.46 6.16 1.36
CA ILE A 200 -24.39 6.16 2.82
C ILE A 200 -25.82 6.32 3.34
N LYS A 201 -26.28 5.41 4.18
CA LYS A 201 -27.61 5.46 4.81
C LYS A 201 -27.45 5.51 6.32
N SER A 202 -28.25 6.33 7.00
CA SER A 202 -28.38 6.34 8.46
C SER A 202 -29.82 6.61 8.89
N ASP A 203 -30.06 6.68 10.19
CA ASP A 203 -31.31 7.16 10.78
C ASP A 203 -31.67 8.61 10.41
N ARG A 204 -30.70 9.42 9.96
CA ARG A 204 -30.92 10.80 9.55
C ARG A 204 -31.23 10.94 8.06
N GLY A 205 -30.78 10.02 7.21
CA GLY A 205 -31.10 10.08 5.78
C GLY A 205 -30.14 9.31 4.89
N VAL A 206 -30.05 9.72 3.63
CA VAL A 206 -29.24 9.08 2.60
C VAL A 206 -28.38 10.12 1.89
N SER A 207 -27.08 9.86 1.81
CA SER A 207 -26.10 10.66 1.05
C SER A 207 -25.47 9.78 -0.04
N GLU A 208 -25.16 10.34 -1.21
CA GLU A 208 -24.58 9.60 -2.34
C GLU A 208 -23.38 10.35 -2.94
N GLY A 209 -22.35 9.61 -3.34
CA GLY A 209 -21.20 10.12 -4.08
C GLY A 209 -20.89 9.27 -5.32
N GLN A 210 -20.10 9.83 -6.23
CA GLN A 210 -19.80 9.24 -7.54
C GLN A 210 -18.39 8.62 -7.58
N ILE A 211 -18.27 7.50 -8.28
CA ILE A 211 -17.01 6.81 -8.57
C ILE A 211 -16.79 6.84 -10.08
N ASP A 212 -15.74 7.52 -10.53
CA ASP A 212 -15.28 7.50 -11.93
C ASP A 212 -13.93 6.78 -12.00
N LEU A 213 -13.90 5.61 -12.64
CA LEU A 213 -12.68 4.82 -12.84
C LEU A 213 -12.31 4.78 -14.33
N THR A 214 -11.08 5.14 -14.67
CA THR A 214 -10.53 4.90 -16.00
C THR A 214 -9.65 3.65 -15.98
N VAL A 215 -10.05 2.63 -16.75
CA VAL A 215 -9.26 1.42 -16.97
C VAL A 215 -8.33 1.62 -18.14
N TRP A 216 -7.02 1.60 -17.89
CA TRP A 216 -6.00 1.69 -18.92
C TRP A 216 -5.90 0.40 -19.75
N ASN A 217 -5.42 0.54 -20.99
CA ASN A 217 -5.31 -0.57 -21.94
C ASN A 217 -4.03 -1.41 -21.79
N PHE A 218 -3.63 -1.73 -20.57
CA PHE A 218 -2.55 -2.69 -20.31
C PHE A 218 -2.86 -3.51 -19.06
N THR A 219 -2.14 -4.61 -18.88
CA THR A 219 -2.38 -5.58 -17.81
C THR A 219 -1.13 -5.71 -16.96
N LEU A 220 -1.26 -5.60 -15.64
CA LEU A 220 -0.19 -5.94 -14.71
C LEU A 220 0.04 -7.45 -14.71
N PRO A 221 1.30 -7.92 -14.64
CA PRO A 221 1.58 -9.34 -14.57
C PRO A 221 1.01 -9.93 -13.27
N VAL A 222 0.64 -11.21 -13.31
CA VAL A 222 0.18 -11.93 -12.10
C VAL A 222 1.34 -12.14 -11.14
N GLN A 223 2.49 -12.58 -11.65
CA GLN A 223 3.73 -12.65 -10.89
C GLN A 223 4.38 -11.26 -10.86
N PRO A 224 4.66 -10.69 -9.68
CA PRO A 224 5.33 -9.39 -9.58
C PRO A 224 6.78 -9.48 -10.10
N SER A 225 7.28 -8.42 -10.70
CA SER A 225 8.67 -8.29 -11.16
C SER A 225 9.62 -8.14 -9.96
N MET A 226 9.24 -7.41 -8.92
CA MET A 226 9.95 -7.39 -7.63
C MET A 226 9.58 -8.62 -6.78
N ASP A 227 10.55 -9.22 -6.10
CA ASP A 227 10.35 -10.33 -5.17
C ASP A 227 10.13 -9.84 -3.73
N SER A 228 9.74 -10.72 -2.83
CA SER A 228 9.68 -10.36 -1.41
C SER A 228 9.87 -11.55 -0.47
N PHE A 229 10.08 -11.23 0.81
CA PHE A 229 10.06 -12.17 1.90
C PHE A 229 9.32 -11.53 3.06
N PHE A 230 8.13 -12.05 3.37
CA PHE A 230 7.35 -11.63 4.53
C PHE A 230 7.24 -12.82 5.48
N ASP A 231 7.95 -12.76 6.59
CA ASP A 231 7.88 -13.83 7.59
C ASP A 231 6.59 -13.78 8.41
N ILE A 232 6.14 -14.95 8.82
CA ILE A 232 5.03 -15.12 9.76
C ILE A 232 5.53 -16.14 10.77
N TRP A 233 5.68 -15.74 12.02
CA TRP A 233 6.33 -16.60 13.01
C TRP A 233 5.34 -17.53 13.69
N GLU A 234 4.10 -17.09 13.89
CA GLU A 234 3.07 -17.94 14.47
C GLU A 234 2.33 -18.74 13.39
N ASN A 235 1.63 -19.79 13.81
CA ASN A 235 0.72 -20.50 12.92
C ASN A 235 -0.54 -19.65 12.67
N ARG A 236 -0.54 -18.87 11.58
CA ARG A 236 -1.66 -18.02 11.15
C ARG A 236 -2.48 -18.61 9.99
N GLY A 237 -2.29 -19.89 9.70
CA GLY A 237 -2.96 -20.58 8.62
C GLY A 237 -2.49 -20.17 7.22
N ILE A 238 -3.06 -20.83 6.20
CA ILE A 238 -2.79 -20.52 4.78
C ILE A 238 -3.41 -19.17 4.37
N GLU A 239 -4.36 -18.69 5.15
CA GLU A 239 -5.11 -17.46 4.93
C GLU A 239 -4.20 -16.23 5.06
N ALA A 240 -3.26 -16.22 6.00
CA ALA A 240 -2.29 -15.13 6.13
C ALA A 240 -1.33 -15.05 4.95
N GLN A 241 -0.89 -16.20 4.44
CA GLN A 241 -0.05 -16.27 3.25
C GLN A 241 -0.84 -15.89 2.00
N THR A 242 -2.09 -16.36 1.89
CA THR A 242 -3.01 -15.97 0.83
C THR A 242 -3.27 -14.47 0.84
N LEU A 243 -3.39 -13.86 2.03
CA LEU A 243 -3.53 -12.42 2.17
C LEU A 243 -2.30 -11.70 1.60
N LEU A 244 -1.08 -12.10 1.98
CA LEU A 244 0.16 -11.52 1.44
C LEU A 244 0.23 -11.66 -0.09
N LEU A 245 -0.07 -12.84 -0.63
CA LEU A 245 -0.05 -13.09 -2.08
C LEU A 245 -1.11 -12.28 -2.85
N LYS A 246 -2.31 -12.09 -2.29
CA LYS A 246 -3.32 -11.14 -2.82
C LYS A 246 -2.80 -9.70 -2.86
N HIS A 247 -1.79 -9.38 -2.05
CA HIS A 247 -1.10 -8.08 -2.03
C HIS A 247 0.22 -8.09 -2.81
N ARG A 248 0.47 -9.11 -3.65
CA ARG A 248 1.68 -9.28 -4.46
C ARG A 248 2.95 -9.43 -3.62
N LEU A 249 2.82 -9.95 -2.40
CA LEU A 249 3.92 -10.17 -1.47
C LEU A 249 4.11 -11.67 -1.24
N MET A 250 5.28 -12.18 -1.61
CA MET A 250 5.74 -13.52 -1.28
C MET A 250 6.04 -13.65 0.22
N SER A 251 5.66 -14.79 0.80
CA SER A 251 5.88 -15.11 2.21
C SER A 251 7.06 -16.07 2.40
N SER A 252 7.66 -16.05 3.59
CA SER A 252 8.66 -17.04 4.01
C SER A 252 8.06 -18.44 4.26
N GLN A 253 6.75 -18.51 4.54
CA GLN A 253 6.13 -19.71 5.05
C GLN A 253 5.93 -20.74 3.94
N ARG A 254 6.04 -22.00 4.35
CA ARG A 254 6.14 -23.15 3.47
C ARG A 254 4.74 -23.49 2.95
N ILE A 255 4.38 -22.98 1.78
CA ILE A 255 3.25 -23.53 1.04
C ILE A 255 3.74 -24.82 0.40
N GLU A 256 3.13 -25.96 0.73
CA GLU A 256 3.40 -27.21 0.01
C GLU A 256 2.72 -27.10 -1.37
N TYR A 257 3.51 -27.10 -2.44
CA TYR A 257 3.03 -26.85 -3.80
C TYR A 257 1.94 -27.84 -4.24
N GLN A 258 2.06 -29.11 -3.81
CA GLN A 258 1.14 -30.17 -4.22
C GLN A 258 -0.32 -29.87 -3.85
N ASP A 259 -0.54 -29.18 -2.72
CA ASP A 259 -1.88 -28.88 -2.21
C ASP A 259 -2.42 -27.53 -2.73
N GLN A 260 -1.59 -26.72 -3.39
CA GLN A 260 -1.87 -25.30 -3.64
C GLN A 260 -1.49 -24.84 -5.06
N GLN A 261 -1.46 -25.75 -6.04
CA GLN A 261 -1.05 -25.42 -7.42
C GLN A 261 -1.85 -24.26 -8.05
N GLU A 262 -3.17 -24.24 -7.81
CA GLU A 262 -4.02 -23.16 -8.28
C GLU A 262 -3.73 -21.82 -7.58
N VAL A 263 -3.34 -21.85 -6.30
CA VAL A 263 -2.91 -20.64 -5.58
C VAL A 263 -1.61 -20.11 -6.17
N PHE A 264 -0.63 -20.98 -6.46
CA PHE A 264 0.63 -20.58 -7.09
C PHE A 264 0.38 -19.85 -8.42
N LYS A 265 -0.49 -20.41 -9.26
CA LYS A 265 -0.81 -19.84 -10.57
C LYS A 265 -1.65 -18.56 -10.46
N ARG A 266 -2.73 -18.60 -9.66
CA ARG A 266 -3.71 -17.50 -9.58
C ARG A 266 -3.18 -16.28 -8.83
N LEU A 267 -2.39 -16.48 -7.78
CA LEU A 267 -1.85 -15.40 -6.96
C LEU A 267 -0.39 -15.07 -7.30
N GLY A 268 0.16 -15.68 -8.35
CA GLY A 268 1.45 -15.27 -8.89
C GLY A 268 2.64 -15.59 -7.99
N VAL A 269 2.62 -16.74 -7.31
CA VAL A 269 3.80 -17.22 -6.58
C VAL A 269 4.95 -17.38 -7.58
N LYS A 270 6.07 -16.70 -7.30
CA LYS A 270 7.24 -16.71 -8.17
C LYS A 270 8.51 -17.20 -7.50
N SER A 271 8.55 -17.16 -6.16
CA SER A 271 9.70 -17.56 -5.35
C SER A 271 9.26 -18.38 -4.16
N VAL A 272 10.16 -19.25 -3.68
CA VAL A 272 9.96 -20.09 -2.51
C VAL A 272 11.25 -20.21 -1.71
N ARG A 273 11.14 -19.92 -0.41
CA ARG A 273 12.20 -20.15 0.57
C ARG A 273 12.18 -21.63 0.99
N LEU A 274 13.30 -22.31 0.81
CA LEU A 274 13.47 -23.68 1.28
C LEU A 274 13.69 -23.75 2.80
N PRO A 275 13.38 -24.90 3.44
CA PRO A 275 13.23 -25.02 4.89
C PRO A 275 14.56 -25.11 5.67
N PHE A 276 15.61 -24.44 5.20
CA PHE A 276 16.94 -24.47 5.82
C PHE A 276 17.25 -23.12 6.48
N TRP A 277 17.75 -23.18 7.71
CA TRP A 277 18.17 -22.04 8.52
C TRP A 277 19.40 -22.48 9.31
N SER A 278 20.45 -21.65 9.35
CA SER A 278 21.72 -22.06 9.97
C SER A 278 21.80 -21.79 11.47
N GLY A 279 20.83 -21.08 12.05
CA GLY A 279 20.91 -20.59 13.43
C GLY A 279 21.74 -19.31 13.60
N ALA A 280 22.47 -18.87 12.58
CA ALA A 280 23.38 -17.74 12.69
C ALA A 280 22.67 -16.40 12.51
N ASN A 281 22.72 -15.58 13.55
CA ASN A 281 22.31 -14.18 13.49
C ASN A 281 23.23 -13.29 14.33
N TYR A 282 22.97 -11.98 14.32
CA TYR A 282 23.74 -10.98 15.07
C TYR A 282 23.82 -11.26 16.59
N GLN A 283 22.87 -12.00 17.16
CA GLN A 283 22.84 -12.36 18.58
C GLN A 283 23.62 -13.63 18.87
N THR A 284 23.43 -14.67 18.06
CA THR A 284 23.99 -16.00 18.35
C THR A 284 25.43 -16.10 17.91
N CYS A 285 25.78 -15.55 16.74
CA CYS A 285 27.08 -15.76 16.08
C CYS A 285 27.53 -17.23 16.06
N MET A 286 26.57 -18.17 15.96
CA MET A 286 26.81 -19.60 15.87
C MET A 286 26.09 -20.14 14.63
N MET A 287 26.73 -21.07 13.91
CA MET A 287 26.21 -21.60 12.65
C MET A 287 26.24 -23.13 12.66
N ASP A 288 25.10 -23.74 12.37
CA ASP A 288 24.99 -25.18 12.15
C ASP A 288 25.74 -25.59 10.87
N SER A 289 26.07 -26.88 10.80
CA SER A 289 26.71 -27.46 9.62
C SER A 289 25.81 -27.31 8.39
N ALA A 290 26.43 -27.09 7.23
CA ALA A 290 25.71 -26.95 5.97
C ALA A 290 24.87 -28.21 5.66
N PRO A 291 23.61 -28.07 5.22
CA PRO A 291 22.85 -29.21 4.72
C PRO A 291 23.55 -29.82 3.52
N SER A 292 23.42 -31.13 3.34
CA SER A 292 23.99 -31.82 2.20
C SER A 292 23.29 -31.41 0.89
N VAL A 293 24.02 -31.52 -0.23
CA VAL A 293 23.46 -31.28 -1.57
C VAL A 293 22.24 -32.16 -1.84
N THR A 294 22.22 -33.38 -1.31
CA THR A 294 21.09 -34.31 -1.45
C THR A 294 19.84 -33.81 -0.74
N GLU A 295 19.96 -33.37 0.52
CA GLU A 295 18.83 -32.81 1.30
C GLU A 295 18.27 -31.57 0.61
N LEU A 296 19.14 -30.68 0.13
CA LEU A 296 18.77 -29.48 -0.61
C LEU A 296 17.99 -29.82 -1.89
N LYS A 297 18.49 -30.77 -2.71
CA LYS A 297 17.81 -31.22 -3.93
C LYS A 297 16.46 -31.88 -3.65
N GLN A 298 16.36 -32.67 -2.58
CA GLN A 298 15.10 -33.30 -2.17
C GLN A 298 14.04 -32.27 -1.77
N ALA A 299 14.41 -31.26 -0.98
CA ALA A 299 13.52 -30.17 -0.63
C ALA A 299 13.10 -29.35 -1.87
N ALA A 300 14.05 -29.06 -2.76
CA ALA A 300 13.80 -28.29 -3.99
C ALA A 300 12.89 -29.01 -4.99
N ALA A 301 12.89 -30.36 -5.00
CA ALA A 301 12.08 -31.17 -5.91
C ALA A 301 10.57 -31.10 -5.62
N LYS A 302 10.17 -30.58 -4.45
CA LYS A 302 8.77 -30.32 -4.11
C LYS A 302 8.15 -29.15 -4.87
N TYR A 303 8.99 -28.32 -5.51
CA TYR A 303 8.57 -27.07 -6.13
C TYR A 303 8.91 -27.04 -7.63
N PRO A 304 8.11 -26.33 -8.46
CA PRO A 304 8.42 -26.14 -9.87
C PRO A 304 9.80 -25.49 -10.09
N SER A 305 10.51 -25.96 -11.11
CA SER A 305 11.88 -25.49 -11.40
C SER A 305 11.95 -24.08 -11.98
N ASN A 306 10.84 -23.53 -12.45
CA ASN A 306 10.74 -22.16 -12.97
C ASN A 306 10.56 -21.10 -11.87
N LEU A 307 10.35 -21.50 -10.62
CA LEU A 307 10.33 -20.58 -9.48
C LEU A 307 11.76 -20.27 -9.04
N LEU A 308 11.96 -19.06 -8.51
CA LEU A 308 13.14 -18.76 -7.71
C LEU A 308 13.12 -19.61 -6.44
N ARG A 309 14.00 -20.60 -6.34
CA ARG A 309 14.15 -21.45 -5.16
C ARG A 309 15.43 -21.06 -4.44
N TYR A 310 15.31 -20.62 -3.19
CA TYR A 310 16.43 -20.07 -2.45
C TYR A 310 16.48 -20.54 -1.00
N VAL A 311 17.66 -20.43 -0.39
CA VAL A 311 17.91 -20.70 1.02
C VAL A 311 18.32 -19.40 1.71
N PHE A 312 17.58 -19.02 2.76
CA PHE A 312 17.95 -17.93 3.66
C PHE A 312 18.72 -18.52 4.84
N SER A 313 20.03 -18.26 4.91
CA SER A 313 20.94 -18.94 5.85
C SER A 313 21.32 -18.11 7.07
N VAL A 314 21.55 -16.79 6.95
CA VAL A 314 22.17 -15.95 8.01
C VAL A 314 21.57 -14.55 8.11
N ASP A 315 21.45 -14.03 9.33
CA ASP A 315 20.80 -12.75 9.63
C ASP A 315 21.69 -11.75 10.41
N GLU A 316 22.21 -10.73 9.72
CA GLU A 316 23.07 -9.66 10.23
C GLU A 316 24.36 -10.14 10.93
N ILE A 317 25.05 -11.11 10.33
CA ILE A 317 26.27 -11.69 10.91
C ILE A 317 27.54 -10.86 10.69
N ASP A 318 27.46 -9.63 10.20
CA ASP A 318 28.58 -8.75 9.84
C ASP A 318 29.65 -8.61 10.95
N ARG A 319 29.22 -8.71 12.22
CA ARG A 319 30.08 -8.60 13.41
C ARG A 319 30.54 -9.94 13.99
N CYS A 320 30.02 -11.05 13.48
CA CYS A 320 30.35 -12.38 13.98
C CYS A 320 31.74 -12.81 13.51
N LYS A 321 32.55 -13.30 14.45
CA LYS A 321 33.89 -13.81 14.15
C LYS A 321 33.78 -15.29 13.75
N ASN A 322 34.59 -15.72 12.79
CA ASN A 322 34.76 -17.12 12.37
C ASN A 322 33.60 -17.78 11.61
N LEU A 323 32.59 -17.03 11.16
CA LEU A 323 31.47 -17.61 10.39
C LEU A 323 31.66 -17.62 8.88
N GLU A 324 32.71 -16.97 8.35
CA GLU A 324 32.94 -16.92 6.90
C GLU A 324 33.14 -18.33 6.31
N GLN A 325 34.01 -19.17 6.88
CA GLN A 325 34.27 -20.49 6.32
C GLN A 325 33.04 -21.42 6.36
N PRO A 326 32.29 -21.52 7.47
CA PRO A 326 30.99 -22.19 7.46
C PRO A 326 30.02 -21.65 6.41
N LEU A 327 29.94 -20.32 6.25
CA LEU A 327 29.03 -19.70 5.28
C LEU A 327 29.41 -20.03 3.83
N LYS A 328 30.72 -20.08 3.51
CA LYS A 328 31.22 -20.58 2.23
C LYS A 328 30.81 -22.02 1.97
N GLN A 329 30.89 -22.86 3.00
CA GLN A 329 30.45 -24.25 2.88
C GLN A 329 28.94 -24.35 2.61
N TRP A 330 28.13 -23.50 3.26
CA TRP A 330 26.70 -23.36 2.94
C TRP A 330 26.49 -22.93 1.49
N GLY A 331 27.15 -21.86 1.04
CA GLY A 331 27.07 -21.37 -0.34
C GLY A 331 27.40 -22.45 -1.37
N ASN A 332 28.55 -23.11 -1.22
CA ASN A 332 28.96 -24.20 -2.10
C ASN A 332 27.93 -25.35 -2.18
N ASN A 333 27.35 -25.78 -1.06
CA ASN A 333 26.33 -26.84 -1.07
C ASN A 333 25.02 -26.37 -1.74
N ILE A 334 24.59 -25.13 -1.48
CA ILE A 334 23.40 -24.51 -2.07
C ILE A 334 23.56 -24.41 -3.60
N HIS A 335 24.71 -23.93 -4.08
CA HIS A 335 24.97 -23.81 -5.52
C HIS A 335 25.07 -25.16 -6.23
N GLN A 336 25.71 -26.17 -5.62
CA GLN A 336 25.71 -27.54 -6.16
C GLN A 336 24.31 -28.17 -6.23
N ALA A 337 23.37 -27.67 -5.44
CA ALA A 337 21.95 -28.05 -5.51
C ALA A 337 21.16 -27.28 -6.58
N GLY A 338 21.76 -26.28 -7.24
CA GLY A 338 21.11 -25.43 -8.25
C GLY A 338 20.13 -24.43 -7.64
N LEU A 339 20.44 -23.94 -6.45
CA LEU A 339 19.61 -23.02 -5.66
C LEU A 339 20.33 -21.67 -5.48
N LYS A 340 19.56 -20.64 -5.13
CA LYS A 340 20.08 -19.32 -4.77
C LYS A 340 20.31 -19.18 -3.27
N HIS A 341 21.36 -18.48 -2.88
CA HIS A 341 21.71 -18.25 -1.48
C HIS A 341 21.39 -16.81 -1.07
N LEU A 342 20.50 -16.65 -0.09
CA LEU A 342 20.10 -15.37 0.48
C LEU A 342 20.73 -15.17 1.86
N ALA A 343 21.31 -13.99 2.08
CA ALA A 343 21.88 -13.56 3.35
C ALA A 343 21.48 -12.11 3.67
N VAL A 344 21.04 -11.86 4.91
CA VAL A 344 20.84 -10.48 5.39
C VAL A 344 22.18 -10.02 5.96
N MET A 345 22.93 -9.25 5.18
CA MET A 345 24.22 -8.65 5.57
C MET A 345 24.73 -7.77 4.42
N LYS A 346 25.72 -6.92 4.70
CA LYS A 346 26.40 -6.18 3.64
C LYS A 346 27.24 -7.12 2.76
N PRO A 347 27.32 -6.87 1.44
CA PRO A 347 28.30 -7.54 0.59
C PRO A 347 29.71 -7.41 1.13
N LYS A 348 30.44 -8.54 1.16
CA LYS A 348 31.82 -8.60 1.63
C LYS A 348 32.69 -9.31 0.58
N PRO A 349 33.82 -8.73 0.14
CA PRO A 349 34.66 -9.32 -0.91
C PRO A 349 35.09 -10.77 -0.66
N THR A 350 35.28 -11.16 0.61
CA THR A 350 35.66 -12.53 0.94
C THR A 350 34.55 -13.56 0.71
N LEU A 351 33.30 -13.14 0.49
CA LEU A 351 32.12 -13.98 0.30
C LEU A 351 31.51 -13.85 -1.10
N TYR A 352 32.20 -13.18 -2.03
CA TYR A 352 31.74 -13.06 -3.41
C TYR A 352 31.70 -14.43 -4.09
N GLY A 353 30.61 -14.69 -4.82
CA GLY A 353 30.33 -15.98 -5.42
C GLY A 353 29.82 -17.04 -4.43
N ASP A 354 29.76 -16.76 -3.14
CA ASP A 354 29.17 -17.66 -2.13
C ASP A 354 27.71 -17.30 -1.83
N ILE A 355 27.29 -16.06 -2.04
CA ILE A 355 25.92 -15.54 -1.84
C ILE A 355 25.42 -14.94 -3.16
N ASP A 356 24.14 -15.11 -3.47
CA ASP A 356 23.53 -14.55 -4.69
C ASP A 356 22.56 -13.39 -4.41
N ILE A 357 21.96 -13.37 -3.21
CA ILE A 357 20.94 -12.39 -2.82
C ILE A 357 21.38 -11.77 -1.49
N TRP A 358 21.76 -10.50 -1.55
CA TRP A 358 22.19 -9.72 -0.39
C TRP A 358 21.05 -8.82 0.06
N VAL A 359 20.63 -8.96 1.31
CA VAL A 359 19.57 -8.10 1.88
C VAL A 359 20.20 -7.06 2.79
N VAL A 360 19.97 -5.78 2.48
CA VAL A 360 20.56 -4.65 3.22
C VAL A 360 19.50 -3.66 3.67
N ASN A 361 19.67 -3.06 4.85
CA ASN A 361 18.91 -1.88 5.23
C ASN A 361 19.54 -0.59 4.64
N PRO A 362 18.90 0.58 4.78
CA PRO A 362 19.44 1.84 4.29
C PRO A 362 20.84 2.17 4.84
N LEU A 363 21.12 1.91 6.13
CA LEU A 363 22.45 2.16 6.70
C LEU A 363 23.50 1.24 6.07
N MET A 364 23.19 -0.04 5.94
CA MET A 364 24.04 -1.03 5.31
C MET A 364 24.33 -0.70 3.85
N TYR A 365 23.31 -0.22 3.12
CA TYR A 365 23.46 0.26 1.75
C TYR A 365 24.43 1.44 1.66
N GLU A 366 24.28 2.44 2.51
CA GLU A 366 25.17 3.62 2.52
C GLU A 366 26.60 3.26 2.90
N GLU A 367 26.80 2.25 3.75
CA GLU A 367 28.13 1.79 4.17
C GLU A 367 28.86 0.94 3.12
N ALA A 368 28.14 0.26 2.21
CA ALA A 368 28.70 -0.74 1.30
C ALA A 368 28.37 -0.48 -0.19
N GLN A 369 28.23 0.79 -0.60
CA GLN A 369 27.86 1.13 -1.99
C GLN A 369 28.84 0.59 -3.04
N ALA A 370 30.14 0.54 -2.72
CA ALA A 370 31.16 0.03 -3.64
C ALA A 370 31.02 -1.48 -3.83
N GLU A 371 30.93 -2.22 -2.73
CA GLU A 371 30.77 -3.66 -2.71
C GLU A 371 29.43 -4.09 -3.34
N ILE A 372 28.36 -3.34 -3.10
CA ILE A 372 27.06 -3.52 -3.74
C ILE A 372 27.19 -3.38 -5.26
N LYS A 373 27.91 -2.37 -5.75
CA LYS A 373 28.14 -2.18 -7.18
C LYS A 373 28.92 -3.35 -7.79
N GLU A 374 29.90 -3.88 -7.07
CA GLU A 374 30.71 -5.02 -7.49
C GLU A 374 29.87 -6.29 -7.62
N VAL A 375 29.15 -6.70 -6.58
CA VAL A 375 28.33 -7.94 -6.64
C VAL A 375 27.22 -7.85 -7.69
N LYS A 376 26.61 -6.66 -7.87
CA LYS A 376 25.63 -6.44 -8.94
C LYS A 376 26.24 -6.60 -10.33
N SER A 377 27.52 -6.26 -10.53
CA SER A 377 28.20 -6.45 -11.81
C SER A 377 28.49 -7.92 -12.12
N GLU A 378 28.55 -8.77 -11.09
CA GLU A 378 28.68 -10.23 -11.18
C GLU A 378 27.31 -10.94 -11.32
N GLY A 379 26.21 -10.18 -11.25
CA GLY A 379 24.84 -10.69 -11.43
C GLY A 379 24.10 -11.05 -10.14
N ASP A 380 24.65 -10.70 -8.98
CA ASP A 380 23.95 -10.84 -7.70
C ASP A 380 22.81 -9.82 -7.57
N GLU A 381 21.82 -10.19 -6.78
CA GLU A 381 20.69 -9.33 -6.46
C GLU A 381 20.88 -8.63 -5.12
N ILE A 382 20.41 -7.40 -5.06
CA ILE A 382 20.24 -6.69 -3.79
C ILE A 382 18.76 -6.60 -3.47
N TRP A 383 18.40 -7.09 -2.30
CA TRP A 383 17.10 -6.86 -1.69
C TRP A 383 17.25 -5.87 -0.55
N PHE A 384 16.14 -5.26 -0.13
CA PHE A 384 16.16 -4.35 0.99
C PHE A 384 15.16 -4.74 2.07
N TYR A 385 15.42 -4.33 3.30
CA TYR A 385 14.42 -4.21 4.35
C TYR A 385 14.50 -2.79 4.90
N THR A 386 13.38 -2.27 5.40
CA THR A 386 13.43 -1.03 6.16
C THR A 386 14.02 -1.36 7.53
N GLY A 387 15.12 -0.73 7.90
CA GLY A 387 15.56 -0.75 9.30
C GLY A 387 14.56 -0.03 10.20
N TYR A 388 14.72 -0.16 11.51
CA TYR A 388 13.82 0.50 12.47
C TYR A 388 14.19 1.98 12.73
N SER A 389 15.42 2.40 12.41
CA SER A 389 15.88 3.75 12.76
C SER A 389 16.82 4.38 11.74
N THR A 390 16.31 5.37 11.02
CA THR A 390 17.11 6.37 10.32
C THR A 390 16.38 7.71 10.31
N ASN A 391 17.11 8.83 10.24
CA ASN A 391 16.50 10.15 10.08
C ASN A 391 16.12 10.44 8.61
N TYR A 392 16.65 9.70 7.64
CA TYR A 392 16.57 10.06 6.22
C TYR A 392 15.69 9.13 5.38
N SER A 393 15.68 7.83 5.68
CA SER A 393 14.97 6.84 4.86
C SER A 393 13.52 6.65 5.29
N PRO A 394 12.66 6.08 4.44
CA PRO A 394 11.30 5.72 4.81
C PRO A 394 11.27 4.72 5.97
N LEU A 395 10.32 4.92 6.89
CA LEU A 395 10.11 4.08 8.07
C LEU A 395 8.70 3.48 8.05
N TRP A 396 8.55 2.25 8.53
CA TRP A 396 7.29 1.49 8.49
C TRP A 396 6.63 1.35 9.87
N HIS A 397 6.61 2.45 10.62
CA HIS A 397 5.96 2.51 11.93
C HIS A 397 4.51 2.96 11.78
N LEU A 398 3.64 2.66 12.74
CA LEU A 398 2.23 3.06 12.70
C LEU A 398 2.06 4.58 12.47
N ASP A 399 2.91 5.38 13.09
CA ASP A 399 2.91 6.85 13.01
C ASP A 399 3.76 7.41 11.85
N SER A 400 4.29 6.56 10.98
CA SER A 400 4.99 7.04 9.78
C SER A 400 4.00 7.65 8.79
N PRO A 401 4.36 8.74 8.08
CA PRO A 401 3.52 9.29 7.02
C PRO A 401 3.17 8.20 5.96
N PRO A 402 1.93 8.13 5.47
CA PRO A 402 1.46 7.12 4.52
C PRO A 402 2.41 6.76 3.37
N ILE A 403 3.04 7.79 2.78
CA ILE A 403 3.99 7.64 1.66
C ILE A 403 5.16 6.70 1.96
N ASN A 404 5.54 6.55 3.23
CA ASN A 404 6.63 5.67 3.62
C ASN A 404 6.36 4.21 3.26
N PHE A 405 5.09 3.77 3.26
CA PHE A 405 4.70 2.39 2.96
C PHE A 405 4.62 2.07 1.47
N ARG A 406 4.75 3.07 0.59
CA ARG A 406 4.60 2.91 -0.87
C ARG A 406 5.89 3.24 -1.62
N ILE A 407 6.63 4.24 -1.13
CA ILE A 407 7.78 4.78 -1.84
C ILE A 407 9.02 3.85 -1.94
N PRO A 408 9.38 3.02 -0.94
CA PRO A 408 10.61 2.22 -1.00
C PRO A 408 10.61 1.24 -2.16
N GLN A 409 9.57 0.41 -2.24
CA GLN A 409 9.45 -0.66 -3.23
C GLN A 409 9.01 -0.14 -4.60
N GLY A 410 8.17 0.90 -4.68
CA GLY A 410 7.69 1.42 -5.96
C GLY A 410 8.70 2.28 -6.72
N TRP A 411 9.56 3.02 -5.98
CA TRP A 411 10.30 4.15 -6.55
C TRP A 411 11.79 4.10 -6.21
N ILE A 412 12.15 4.05 -4.92
CA ILE A 412 13.56 4.01 -4.50
C ILE A 412 14.23 2.73 -5.01
N ALA A 413 13.55 1.60 -4.90
CA ALA A 413 14.04 0.31 -5.38
C ALA A 413 14.26 0.29 -6.90
N GLN A 414 13.48 1.03 -7.69
CA GLN A 414 13.76 1.19 -9.12
C GLN A 414 15.05 1.99 -9.36
N SER A 415 15.24 3.10 -8.64
CA SER A 415 16.43 3.95 -8.77
C SER A 415 17.72 3.27 -8.32
N LEU A 416 17.67 2.48 -7.24
CA LEU A 416 18.80 1.75 -6.69
C LEU A 416 18.95 0.32 -7.26
N ASP A 417 17.98 -0.08 -8.09
CA ASP A 417 17.89 -1.39 -8.73
C ASP A 417 17.95 -2.53 -7.70
N PHE A 418 17.03 -2.45 -6.74
CA PHE A 418 16.70 -3.54 -5.82
C PHE A 418 15.68 -4.49 -6.45
N LYS A 419 15.87 -5.79 -6.20
CA LYS A 419 15.08 -6.87 -6.80
C LYS A 419 14.10 -7.54 -5.84
N GLY A 420 14.20 -7.24 -4.54
CA GLY A 420 13.22 -7.71 -3.58
C GLY A 420 13.18 -6.93 -2.28
N VAL A 421 12.15 -7.21 -1.50
CA VAL A 421 11.88 -6.58 -0.21
C VAL A 421 11.66 -7.61 0.90
N LEU A 422 12.28 -7.42 2.05
CA LEU A 422 12.20 -8.32 3.19
C LEU A 422 11.55 -7.62 4.38
N ILE A 423 10.66 -8.35 5.07
CA ILE A 423 10.16 -8.04 6.40
C ILE A 423 10.40 -9.25 7.29
N ALA A 424 11.09 -9.02 8.41
CA ALA A 424 11.49 -10.07 9.36
C ALA A 424 10.30 -10.77 10.02
N ARG A 425 9.17 -10.07 10.18
CA ARG A 425 7.91 -10.61 10.71
C ARG A 425 6.71 -9.73 10.32
N ALA A 426 5.55 -10.33 10.08
CA ALA A 426 4.31 -9.61 9.73
C ALA A 426 3.16 -9.78 10.72
N ASP A 427 3.33 -10.61 11.75
CA ASP A 427 2.28 -11.04 12.68
C ASP A 427 2.60 -10.79 14.18
N THR A 428 3.37 -9.73 14.47
CA THR A 428 3.74 -9.33 15.83
C THR A 428 2.54 -8.73 16.58
N TRP A 429 1.59 -9.57 16.99
CA TRP A 429 0.40 -9.14 17.73
C TRP A 429 0.68 -8.97 19.22
N THR A 430 0.07 -7.95 19.82
CA THR A 430 -0.07 -7.81 21.28
C THR A 430 -1.15 -8.75 21.80
N GLU A 431 -1.40 -8.74 23.12
CA GLU A 431 -2.56 -9.43 23.70
C GLU A 431 -3.90 -8.81 23.24
N ASN A 432 -3.90 -7.51 22.93
CA ASN A 432 -5.08 -6.75 22.48
C ASN A 432 -4.79 -6.00 21.16
N PRO A 433 -4.57 -6.71 20.05
CA PRO A 433 -4.07 -6.11 18.81
C PRO A 433 -5.05 -5.13 18.16
N TRP A 434 -6.32 -5.15 18.55
CA TRP A 434 -7.35 -4.19 18.12
C TRP A 434 -7.38 -2.90 18.94
N GLN A 435 -6.58 -2.79 19.99
CA GLN A 435 -6.50 -1.62 20.86
C GLN A 435 -5.07 -1.09 20.99
N GLU A 436 -4.07 -1.95 20.79
CA GLU A 436 -2.66 -1.64 20.99
C GLU A 436 -1.81 -2.29 19.90
N VAL A 437 -0.82 -1.54 19.40
CA VAL A 437 0.21 -2.08 18.49
C VAL A 437 1.45 -2.51 19.26
N PRO A 438 2.25 -3.46 18.73
CA PRO A 438 3.55 -3.78 19.32
C PRO A 438 4.44 -2.54 19.36
N ILE A 439 5.27 -2.42 20.38
CA ILE A 439 6.31 -1.40 20.47
C ILE A 439 7.63 -2.12 20.62
N TYR A 440 8.45 -2.10 19.58
CA TYR A 440 9.84 -2.50 19.72
C TYR A 440 10.62 -1.35 20.35
N VAL A 441 11.53 -1.67 21.27
CA VAL A 441 12.29 -0.68 22.04
C VAL A 441 13.78 -0.95 21.85
N GLN A 442 14.52 0.07 21.42
CA GLN A 442 15.98 0.01 21.33
C GLN A 442 16.60 1.19 22.09
N GLY A 443 17.18 0.90 23.25
CA GLY A 443 17.60 1.96 24.18
C GLY A 443 16.37 2.74 24.66
N ASP A 444 16.38 4.06 24.44
CA ASP A 444 15.30 4.98 24.82
C ASP A 444 14.38 5.35 23.63
N ILE A 445 14.44 4.60 22.52
CA ILE A 445 13.66 4.86 21.32
C ILE A 445 12.62 3.76 21.10
N ASP A 446 11.38 4.21 20.89
CA ASP A 446 10.21 3.37 20.58
C ASP A 446 9.97 3.29 19.07
N TYR A 447 9.58 2.11 18.60
CA TYR A 447 9.22 1.81 17.21
C TYR A 447 7.84 1.13 17.16
N PRO A 448 6.75 1.91 17.13
CA PRO A 448 5.39 1.40 17.24
C PRO A 448 4.88 0.77 15.94
N GLY A 449 4.16 -0.34 16.07
CA GLY A 449 3.48 -1.02 14.97
C GLY A 449 4.39 -1.69 13.96
N ILE A 450 5.69 -1.79 14.23
CA ILE A 450 6.60 -2.53 13.36
C ILE A 450 6.17 -3.99 13.28
N GLU A 451 6.42 -4.62 12.14
CA GLU A 451 6.28 -6.07 11.95
C GLU A 451 4.86 -6.63 12.22
N MET A 452 3.85 -5.78 12.10
CA MET A 452 2.44 -6.15 12.20
C MET A 452 1.70 -5.53 11.01
N PHE A 453 1.29 -6.34 10.03
CA PHE A 453 0.64 -5.87 8.79
C PHE A 453 -0.76 -6.43 8.56
N PHE A 454 -1.24 -7.26 9.47
CA PHE A 454 -2.60 -7.77 9.49
C PHE A 454 -3.02 -8.06 10.94
N TYR A 455 -4.32 -8.21 11.16
CA TYR A 455 -4.95 -8.32 12.47
C TYR A 455 -5.68 -9.68 12.60
N PRO A 456 -5.91 -10.19 13.83
CA PRO A 456 -6.70 -11.41 14.02
C PRO A 456 -8.18 -11.17 13.68
N GLY A 457 -8.79 -12.13 13.00
CA GLY A 457 -10.20 -12.05 12.61
C GLY A 457 -11.22 -12.37 13.72
N ASP A 458 -10.79 -12.87 14.87
CA ASP A 458 -11.69 -13.37 15.92
C ASP A 458 -12.68 -12.30 16.42
N LYS A 459 -12.22 -11.05 16.58
CA LYS A 459 -13.08 -9.92 16.99
C LYS A 459 -14.06 -9.50 15.92
N VAL A 460 -13.75 -9.73 14.65
CA VAL A 460 -14.63 -9.39 13.53
C VAL A 460 -15.48 -10.59 13.07
N GLY A 461 -15.44 -11.73 13.77
CA GLY A 461 -16.25 -12.91 13.45
C GLY A 461 -15.65 -13.82 12.38
N LEU A 462 -14.35 -13.71 12.10
CA LEU A 462 -13.65 -14.48 11.06
C LEU A 462 -12.58 -15.41 11.66
N ASN A 463 -12.44 -16.59 11.07
CA ASN A 463 -11.37 -17.56 11.40
C ASN A 463 -10.09 -17.35 10.57
N GLN A 464 -9.85 -16.13 10.11
CA GLN A 464 -8.71 -15.76 9.26
C GLN A 464 -8.15 -14.40 9.67
N VAL A 465 -7.06 -13.96 9.06
CA VAL A 465 -6.50 -12.62 9.29
C VAL A 465 -7.21 -11.56 8.45
N VAL A 466 -7.19 -10.31 8.90
CA VAL A 466 -7.71 -9.15 8.15
C VAL A 466 -6.62 -8.12 7.88
N PRO A 467 -6.62 -7.44 6.72
CA PRO A 467 -5.51 -6.58 6.33
C PRO A 467 -5.42 -5.30 7.17
N SER A 468 -4.23 -4.69 7.17
CA SER A 468 -4.06 -3.29 7.56
C SER A 468 -4.06 -2.36 6.34
N ILE A 469 -4.25 -1.06 6.57
CA ILE A 469 -4.03 -0.01 5.56
C ILE A 469 -2.58 -0.01 5.09
N ARG A 470 -1.63 -0.23 6.00
CA ARG A 470 -0.20 -0.31 5.66
C ARG A 470 0.09 -1.44 4.66
N LEU A 471 -0.59 -2.58 4.79
CA LEU A 471 -0.48 -3.68 3.81
C LEU A 471 -1.05 -3.30 2.43
N LYS A 472 -2.14 -2.52 2.38
CA LYS A 472 -2.70 -2.00 1.12
C LYS A 472 -1.71 -1.07 0.42
N ARG A 473 -1.06 -0.17 1.17
CA ARG A 473 -0.04 0.74 0.63
C ARG A 473 1.24 0.01 0.18
N LEU A 474 1.60 -1.08 0.86
CA LEU A 474 2.69 -1.95 0.41
C LEU A 474 2.40 -2.53 -0.98
N ARG A 475 1.18 -3.07 -1.19
CA ARG A 475 0.72 -3.57 -2.49
C ARG A 475 0.78 -2.50 -3.58
N GLU A 476 0.28 -1.29 -3.31
CA GLU A 476 0.32 -0.19 -4.28
C GLU A 476 1.76 0.11 -4.72
N GLY A 477 2.74 0.06 -3.81
CA GLY A 477 4.14 0.24 -4.19
C GLY A 477 4.68 -0.91 -5.04
N MET A 478 4.24 -2.15 -4.80
CA MET A 478 4.59 -3.29 -5.68
C MET A 478 3.99 -3.10 -7.07
N GLU A 479 2.79 -2.54 -7.17
CA GLU A 479 2.11 -2.24 -8.44
C GLU A 479 2.81 -1.08 -9.18
N ASP A 480 3.21 -0.01 -8.47
CA ASP A 480 4.02 1.09 -9.04
C ASP A 480 5.31 0.58 -9.69
N TYR A 481 5.97 -0.41 -9.07
CA TYR A 481 7.20 -1.01 -9.61
C TYR A 481 6.97 -1.63 -10.99
N GLU A 482 5.82 -2.27 -11.21
CA GLU A 482 5.49 -2.93 -12.48
C GLU A 482 5.39 -1.96 -13.65
N TYR A 483 4.93 -0.74 -13.41
CA TYR A 483 4.78 0.27 -14.47
C TYR A 483 6.14 0.59 -15.09
N THR A 484 7.15 0.75 -14.24
CA THR A 484 8.52 0.98 -14.69
C THR A 484 9.08 -0.23 -15.42
N GLU A 485 8.85 -1.45 -14.92
CA GLU A 485 9.31 -2.68 -15.59
C GLU A 485 8.66 -2.89 -16.96
N ILE A 486 7.37 -2.57 -17.10
CA ILE A 486 6.68 -2.59 -18.40
C ILE A 486 7.32 -1.57 -19.35
N LEU A 487 7.56 -0.34 -18.90
CA LEU A 487 8.19 0.70 -19.73
C LEU A 487 9.62 0.33 -20.14
N LYS A 488 10.40 -0.32 -19.27
CA LYS A 488 11.72 -0.86 -19.63
C LYS A 488 11.61 -1.88 -20.76
N LYS A 489 10.69 -2.84 -20.66
CA LYS A 489 10.42 -3.86 -21.70
C LYS A 489 9.96 -3.26 -23.02
N LEU A 490 9.27 -2.12 -22.97
CA LEU A 490 8.82 -1.36 -24.15
C LEU A 490 9.90 -0.42 -24.73
N GLY A 491 11.13 -0.41 -24.20
CA GLY A 491 12.22 0.43 -24.69
C GLY A 491 12.19 1.89 -24.20
N TYR A 492 11.41 2.20 -23.16
CA TYR A 492 11.26 3.54 -22.57
C TYR A 492 11.96 3.70 -21.22
N GLN A 493 12.97 2.88 -20.93
CA GLN A 493 13.71 2.89 -19.66
C GLN A 493 14.21 4.30 -19.29
N ASP A 494 14.96 4.96 -20.17
CA ASP A 494 15.58 6.26 -19.85
C ASP A 494 14.53 7.35 -19.56
N TRP A 495 13.37 7.27 -20.20
CA TRP A 495 12.26 8.18 -19.95
C TRP A 495 11.59 7.89 -18.61
N ALA A 496 11.28 6.62 -18.34
CA ALA A 496 10.65 6.20 -17.08
C ALA A 496 11.56 6.52 -15.88
N MET A 497 12.85 6.22 -15.99
CA MET A 497 13.80 6.44 -14.90
C MET A 497 14.03 7.92 -14.56
N LYS A 498 13.76 8.87 -15.49
CA LYS A 498 13.77 10.30 -15.15
C LYS A 498 12.64 10.63 -14.18
N ILE A 499 11.43 10.16 -14.46
CA ILE A 499 10.26 10.35 -13.58
C ILE A 499 10.47 9.64 -12.24
N VAL A 500 10.95 8.40 -12.28
CA VAL A 500 11.18 7.62 -11.05
C VAL A 500 12.17 8.32 -10.11
N ARG A 501 13.25 8.88 -10.65
CA ARG A 501 14.27 9.59 -9.86
C ARG A 501 13.79 10.93 -9.31
N GLU A 502 12.79 11.57 -9.92
CA GLU A 502 12.13 12.75 -9.34
C GLU A 502 11.30 12.40 -8.09
N VAL A 503 10.77 11.17 -8.02
CA VAL A 503 9.96 10.70 -6.89
C VAL A 503 10.84 10.13 -5.79
N GLY A 504 11.74 9.22 -6.13
CA GLY A 504 12.62 8.54 -5.18
C GLY A 504 13.95 8.19 -5.83
N ALA A 505 14.93 9.09 -5.72
CA ALA A 505 16.26 8.88 -6.27
C ALA A 505 17.09 7.90 -5.43
N ASN A 506 16.98 7.98 -4.11
CA ASN A 506 17.69 7.12 -3.16
C ASN A 506 17.08 7.26 -1.74
N TRP A 507 17.69 6.63 -0.74
CA TRP A 507 17.22 6.66 0.64
C TRP A 507 17.18 8.05 1.28
N LYS A 508 18.01 8.99 0.82
CA LYS A 508 18.14 10.36 1.37
C LYS A 508 17.39 11.40 0.54
N ASP A 509 17.05 11.08 -0.71
CA ASP A 509 16.43 11.99 -1.67
C ASP A 509 15.19 11.35 -2.28
N TRP A 510 14.03 11.68 -1.70
CA TRP A 510 12.72 11.18 -2.07
C TRP A 510 11.61 12.13 -1.62
N THR A 511 10.52 12.19 -2.38
CA THR A 511 9.43 13.14 -2.13
C THR A 511 8.58 12.78 -0.91
N LYS A 512 8.26 13.76 -0.07
CA LYS A 512 7.24 13.59 0.99
C LYS A 512 5.84 13.97 0.51
N ASP A 513 5.71 14.51 -0.70
CA ASP A 513 4.45 14.95 -1.29
C ASP A 513 3.79 13.80 -2.07
N THR A 514 2.63 13.37 -1.59
CA THR A 514 1.83 12.31 -2.20
C THR A 514 1.31 12.69 -3.58
N ASN A 515 1.09 13.98 -3.86
CA ASN A 515 0.66 14.43 -5.18
C ASN A 515 1.73 14.26 -6.24
N ILE A 516 3.01 14.43 -5.87
CA ILE A 516 4.14 14.18 -6.77
C ILE A 516 4.20 12.70 -7.14
N LEU A 517 4.03 11.81 -6.15
CA LEU A 517 3.99 10.37 -6.36
C LEU A 517 2.81 9.97 -7.27
N ASP A 518 1.59 10.42 -6.96
CA ASP A 518 0.40 10.07 -7.74
C ASP A 518 0.47 10.62 -9.18
N CYS A 519 0.96 11.85 -9.36
CA CYS A 519 1.19 12.43 -10.69
C CYS A 519 2.22 11.63 -11.50
N ALA A 520 3.31 11.19 -10.85
CA ALA A 520 4.31 10.35 -11.49
C ALA A 520 3.73 8.99 -11.91
N ARG A 521 2.99 8.30 -11.02
CA ARG A 521 2.30 7.05 -11.36
C ARG A 521 1.39 7.25 -12.57
N GLN A 522 0.56 8.29 -12.57
CA GLN A 522 -0.36 8.57 -13.69
C GLN A 522 0.39 8.81 -14.99
N LYS A 523 1.50 9.55 -14.98
CA LYS A 523 2.34 9.75 -16.19
C LYS A 523 2.88 8.42 -16.73
N LEU A 524 3.37 7.53 -15.86
CA LEU A 524 3.84 6.21 -16.28
C LEU A 524 2.69 5.39 -16.89
N GLY A 525 1.54 5.33 -16.21
CA GLY A 525 0.37 4.57 -16.67
C GLY A 525 -0.20 5.08 -17.99
N GLU A 526 -0.34 6.39 -18.14
CA GLU A 526 -0.79 7.03 -19.38
C GLU A 526 0.16 6.74 -20.54
N LYS A 527 1.47 6.73 -20.30
CA LYS A 527 2.44 6.38 -21.32
C LYS A 527 2.27 4.93 -21.78
N ILE A 528 2.13 3.98 -20.86
CA ILE A 528 1.91 2.57 -21.21
C ILE A 528 0.58 2.41 -21.96
N HIS A 529 -0.48 3.08 -21.49
CA HIS A 529 -1.78 3.07 -22.15
C HIS A 529 -1.72 3.54 -23.60
N GLN A 530 -1.01 4.65 -23.88
CA GLN A 530 -0.80 5.17 -25.23
C GLN A 530 -0.05 4.16 -26.12
N LEU A 531 1.03 3.58 -25.59
CA LEU A 531 1.83 2.58 -26.31
C LEU A 531 1.07 1.29 -26.60
N SER A 532 0.11 0.92 -25.75
CA SER A 532 -0.72 -0.28 -25.92
C SER A 532 -1.95 -0.06 -26.82
N SER A 533 -2.17 1.19 -27.24
CA SER A 533 -3.27 1.58 -28.15
C SER A 533 -2.75 1.94 -29.55
N SER A 534 -1.44 1.89 -29.75
CA SER A 534 -0.73 2.08 -31.03
C SER A 534 -0.43 0.72 -31.63
#